data_AF-A0A518HPT3-F1
#
_entry.id   AF-A0A518HPT3-F1
#
_cell.length_a   1.000
_cell.length_b   1.000
_cell.length_c   1.000
_cell.angle_alpha   90.00
_cell.angle_beta   90.00
_cell.angle_gamma   90.00
#
_symmetry.space_group_name_H-M   'P 1'
#
loop_
_entity.id
_entity.type
_entity.pdbx_description
1 polymer ?
#
loop_
_entity_poly.entity_id
_entity_poly.type
_entity_poly.pdbx_seq_one_letter_code
_entity_poly.pdbx_strand_id
1 'polypeptide(L)'
;MLVVMLLILTTTAMAAVHARQLASSLRIEQARQRSEARTRGPTTALAIACQRIETGNPTDSSVSYQYAHHDGFQTVLYRITYQAVGSDKWNVTAEPDSAAGTLPSLPASF
;
A
#
# COMPACT_ATOMS: atom_id res chain seq x y z
N MET A 1 31.40 -45.77 -14.32
CA MET A 1 30.99 -44.97 -13.14
C MET A 1 31.22 -43.47 -13.32
N LEU A 2 32.33 -43.03 -13.93
CA LEU A 2 32.63 -41.62 -14.20
C LEU A 2 31.53 -40.87 -14.99
N VAL A 3 30.99 -41.50 -16.05
CA VAL A 3 29.92 -40.91 -16.88
C VAL A 3 28.63 -40.67 -16.06
N VAL A 4 28.30 -41.58 -15.15
CA VAL A 4 27.12 -41.47 -14.29
C VAL A 4 27.29 -40.34 -13.27
N MET A 5 28.48 -40.21 -12.67
CA MET A 5 28.76 -39.08 -11.78
C MET A 5 28.68 -37.75 -12.51
N LEU A 6 29.21 -37.65 -13.74
CA LEU A 6 29.19 -36.41 -14.51
C LEU A 6 27.76 -36.01 -14.92
N LEU A 7 26.90 -36.99 -15.23
CA LEU A 7 25.49 -36.75 -15.51
C LEU A 7 24.73 -36.24 -14.27
N ILE A 8 24.98 -36.83 -13.10
CA ILE A 8 24.36 -36.39 -11.83
C ILE A 8 24.83 -34.98 -11.47
N LEU A 9 26.12 -34.66 -11.67
CA LEU A 9 26.67 -33.35 -11.36
C LEU A 9 26.07 -32.23 -12.24
N THR A 10 25.91 -32.51 -13.54
CA THR A 10 25.36 -31.54 -14.50
C THR A 10 23.86 -31.31 -14.31
N THR A 11 23.10 -32.37 -14.06
CA THR A 11 21.65 -32.27 -13.80
C THR A 11 21.35 -31.54 -12.49
N THR A 12 22.10 -31.82 -11.42
CA THR A 12 21.97 -31.10 -10.14
C THR A 12 22.39 -29.63 -10.26
N ALA A 13 23.45 -29.34 -11.02
CA ALA A 13 23.86 -27.96 -11.30
C ALA A 13 22.79 -27.17 -12.06
N MET A 14 22.19 -27.76 -13.11
CA MET A 14 21.10 -27.11 -13.86
C MET A 14 19.87 -26.87 -12.98
N ALA A 15 19.46 -27.87 -12.18
CA ALA A 15 18.33 -27.72 -11.27
C ALA A 15 18.55 -26.59 -10.24
N ALA A 16 19.76 -26.49 -9.69
CA ALA A 16 20.10 -25.43 -8.74
C ALA A 16 20.06 -24.02 -9.37
N VAL A 17 20.51 -23.87 -10.62
CA VAL A 17 20.46 -22.59 -11.35
C VAL A 17 19.02 -22.18 -11.64
N HIS A 18 18.19 -23.09 -12.13
CA HIS A 18 16.77 -22.81 -12.41
C HIS A 18 15.99 -22.45 -11.14
N ALA A 19 16.23 -23.16 -10.02
CA ALA A 19 15.61 -22.84 -8.74
C ALA A 19 16.00 -21.43 -8.25
N ARG A 20 17.25 -21.02 -8.45
CA ARG A 20 17.72 -19.66 -8.11
C ARG A 20 17.08 -18.60 -9.00
N GLN A 21 16.97 -18.85 -10.30
CA GLN A 21 16.32 -17.94 -11.24
C GLN A 21 14.85 -17.72 -10.90
N LEU A 22 14.09 -18.79 -10.61
CA LEU A 22 12.69 -18.71 -10.19
C LEU A 22 12.53 -17.96 -8.86
N ALA A 23 13.41 -18.19 -7.89
CA ALA A 23 13.39 -17.45 -6.64
C ALA A 23 13.70 -15.96 -6.84
N SER A 24 14.57 -15.61 -7.78
CA SER A 24 14.88 -14.21 -8.09
C SER A 24 13.72 -13.50 -8.81
N SER A 25 13.07 -14.15 -9.78
CA SER A 25 11.92 -13.57 -10.49
C SER A 25 10.73 -13.36 -9.56
N LEU A 26 10.46 -14.32 -8.68
CA LEU A 26 9.40 -14.20 -7.67
C LEU A 26 9.61 -13.00 -6.73
N ARG A 27 10.86 -12.76 -6.29
CA ARG A 27 11.18 -11.59 -5.45
C ARG A 27 10.96 -10.28 -6.18
N ILE A 28 11.34 -10.21 -7.47
CA ILE A 28 11.12 -9.03 -8.31
C ILE A 28 9.62 -8.76 -8.46
N GLU A 29 8.84 -9.80 -8.74
CA GLU A 29 7.39 -9.67 -8.90
C GLU A 29 6.71 -9.24 -7.59
N GLN A 30 7.10 -9.81 -6.44
CA GLN A 30 6.61 -9.36 -5.14
C GLN A 30 6.98 -7.92 -4.83
N ALA A 31 8.20 -7.48 -5.19
CA ALA A 31 8.59 -6.09 -5.02
C ALA A 31 7.77 -5.15 -5.91
N ARG A 32 7.51 -5.55 -7.17
CA ARG A 32 6.63 -4.82 -8.09
C ARG A 32 5.22 -4.69 -7.54
N GLN A 33 4.60 -5.79 -7.11
CA GLN A 33 3.26 -5.78 -6.53
C GLN A 33 3.17 -4.90 -5.28
N ARG A 34 4.16 -4.95 -4.39
CA ARG A 34 4.22 -4.06 -3.21
C ARG A 34 4.37 -2.59 -3.60
N SER A 35 5.13 -2.29 -4.65
CA SER A 35 5.28 -0.93 -5.16
C SER A 35 3.96 -0.42 -5.75
N GLU A 36 3.32 -1.22 -6.61
CA GLU A 36 2.04 -0.89 -7.22
C GLU A 36 0.94 -0.69 -6.16
N ALA A 37 0.90 -1.55 -5.13
CA ALA A 37 -0.04 -1.41 -4.01
C ALA A 37 0.17 -0.09 -3.22
N ARG A 38 1.42 0.37 -3.06
CA ARG A 38 1.71 1.67 -2.43
C ARG A 38 1.28 2.84 -3.31
N THR A 39 1.50 2.74 -4.62
CA THR A 39 1.11 3.77 -5.59
C THR A 39 -0.40 3.88 -5.76
N ARG A 40 -1.16 2.79 -5.59
CA ARG A 40 -2.61 2.77 -5.78
C ARG A 40 -3.42 3.05 -4.51
N GLY A 41 -2.95 2.62 -3.34
CA GLY A 41 -3.77 2.66 -2.12
C GLY A 41 -3.60 3.92 -1.25
N PRO A 42 -2.63 3.93 -0.32
CA PRO A 42 -2.55 4.96 0.73
C PRO A 42 -2.21 6.35 0.19
N THR A 43 -1.46 6.44 -0.92
CA THR A 43 -1.04 7.72 -1.51
C THR A 43 -2.19 8.45 -2.19
N THR A 44 -3.11 7.73 -2.83
CA THR A 44 -4.31 8.32 -3.45
C THR A 44 -5.30 8.79 -2.40
N ALA A 45 -5.55 7.97 -1.37
CA ALA A 45 -6.37 8.35 -0.22
C ALA A 45 -5.79 9.59 0.50
N LEU A 46 -4.47 9.64 0.68
CA LEU A 46 -3.78 10.81 1.24
C LEU A 46 -3.91 12.04 0.35
N ALA A 47 -3.72 11.92 -0.95
CA ALA A 47 -3.85 13.04 -1.88
C ALA A 47 -5.26 13.65 -1.86
N ILE A 48 -6.29 12.80 -1.79
CA ILE A 48 -7.68 13.25 -1.65
C ILE A 48 -7.87 13.96 -0.31
N ALA A 49 -7.34 13.41 0.78
CA ALA A 49 -7.41 14.05 2.10
C ALA A 49 -6.77 15.44 2.09
N CYS A 50 -5.57 15.57 1.51
CA CYS A 50 -4.91 16.86 1.35
C CYS A 50 -5.74 17.82 0.49
N GLN A 51 -6.33 17.35 -0.61
CA GLN A 51 -7.20 18.19 -1.44
C GLN A 51 -8.44 18.70 -0.65
N ARG A 52 -9.00 17.91 0.26
CA ARG A 52 -10.14 18.35 1.08
C ARG A 52 -9.75 19.47 2.03
N ILE A 53 -8.57 19.37 2.66
CA ILE A 53 -8.13 20.39 3.61
C ILE A 53 -7.85 21.74 2.95
N GLU A 54 -7.54 21.75 1.65
CA GLU A 54 -7.40 23.00 0.89
C GLU A 54 -8.73 23.74 0.71
N THR A 55 -9.87 23.05 0.85
CA THR A 55 -11.21 23.66 0.73
C THR A 55 -11.70 24.30 2.03
N GLY A 56 -11.14 23.90 3.18
CA GLY A 56 -11.55 24.36 4.50
C GLY A 56 -10.86 23.58 5.61
N ASN A 57 -10.96 24.10 6.84
CA ASN A 57 -10.36 23.46 8.01
C ASN A 57 -11.39 22.62 8.76
N PRO A 58 -11.02 21.43 9.27
CA PRO A 58 -11.85 20.67 10.20
C PRO A 58 -12.18 21.48 11.45
N THR A 59 -13.38 21.26 12.01
CA THR A 59 -13.86 21.97 13.20
C THR A 59 -13.09 21.62 14.48
N ASP A 60 -12.59 20.39 14.57
CA ASP A 60 -11.89 19.88 15.76
C ASP A 60 -10.38 19.79 15.52
N SER A 61 -9.59 19.98 16.58
CA SER A 61 -8.12 19.90 16.54
C SER A 61 -7.59 18.51 16.18
N SER A 62 -8.40 17.47 16.33
CA SER A 62 -8.09 16.12 15.89
C SER A 62 -9.39 15.42 15.50
N VAL A 63 -9.50 15.04 14.23
CA VAL A 63 -10.68 14.32 13.73
C VAL A 63 -10.27 13.20 12.78
N SER A 64 -10.97 12.08 12.87
CA SER A 64 -10.77 10.94 11.98
C SER A 64 -12.03 10.69 11.14
N TYR A 65 -11.82 10.47 9.85
CA TYR A 65 -12.86 10.13 8.88
C TYR A 65 -12.58 8.78 8.23
N GLN A 66 -13.64 8.15 7.72
CA GLN A 66 -13.52 7.01 6.83
C GLN A 66 -13.49 7.44 5.36
N TYR A 67 -12.70 6.73 4.57
CA TYR A 67 -12.68 6.87 3.12
C TYR A 67 -12.56 5.49 2.47
N ALA A 68 -13.55 5.13 1.65
CA ALA A 68 -13.51 3.90 0.88
C ALA A 68 -12.82 4.19 -0.46
N HIS A 69 -11.66 3.57 -0.68
CA HIS A 69 -10.96 3.64 -1.95
C HIS A 69 -11.23 2.37 -2.76
N HIS A 70 -11.68 2.54 -4.00
CA HIS A 70 -11.93 1.45 -4.92
C HIS A 70 -10.82 1.39 -5.97
N ASP A 71 -9.93 0.40 -5.87
CA ASP A 71 -8.84 0.17 -6.84
C ASP A 71 -9.29 -0.75 -8.00
N GLY A 72 -10.57 -0.68 -8.38
CA GLY A 72 -11.20 -1.49 -9.44
C GLY A 72 -11.44 -2.97 -9.11
N PHE A 73 -10.59 -3.60 -8.31
CA PHE A 73 -10.69 -5.02 -7.93
C PHE A 73 -11.14 -5.23 -6.48
N GLN A 74 -10.78 -4.31 -5.59
CA GLN A 74 -11.10 -4.39 -4.18
C GLN A 74 -11.41 -3.00 -3.62
N THR A 75 -12.37 -2.97 -2.70
CA THR A 75 -12.66 -1.80 -1.87
C THR A 75 -11.83 -1.91 -0.61
N VAL A 76 -10.93 -0.96 -0.38
CA VAL A 76 -10.14 -0.87 0.85
C VAL A 76 -10.63 0.33 1.63
N LEU A 77 -10.93 0.12 2.91
CA LEU A 77 -11.34 1.19 3.80
C LEU A 77 -10.11 1.82 4.44
N TYR A 78 -10.04 3.15 4.40
CA TYR A 78 -8.99 3.96 4.98
C TYR A 78 -9.52 4.79 6.13
N ARG A 79 -8.73 4.88 7.19
CA ARG A 79 -8.85 5.88 8.25
C ARG A 79 -7.98 7.08 7.86
N ILE A 80 -8.62 8.22 7.67
CA ILE A 80 -7.95 9.50 7.45
C ILE A 80 -8.00 10.28 8.76
N THR A 81 -6.85 10.66 9.31
CA THR A 81 -6.79 11.47 10.52
C THR A 81 -6.18 12.82 10.20
N TYR A 82 -6.89 13.87 10.57
CA TYR A 82 -6.42 15.25 10.55
C TYR A 82 -6.05 15.65 11.98
N GLN A 83 -4.82 16.12 12.17
CA GLN A 83 -4.34 16.58 13.46
C GLN A 83 -3.74 17.98 13.31
N ALA A 84 -4.28 18.96 14.02
CA ALA A 84 -3.75 20.31 14.04
C ALA A 84 -2.39 20.32 14.75
N VAL A 85 -1.36 20.83 14.06
CA VAL A 85 0.01 21.02 14.57
C VAL A 85 0.27 22.50 14.86
N GLY A 86 -0.49 23.39 14.23
CA GLY A 86 -0.47 24.83 14.48
C GLY A 86 -1.78 25.48 14.03
N SER A 87 -1.84 26.81 14.05
CA SER A 87 -3.05 27.56 13.70
C SER A 87 -3.51 27.38 12.25
N ASP A 88 -2.58 27.00 11.36
CA ASP A 88 -2.84 26.83 9.92
C ASP A 88 -2.04 25.65 9.34
N LYS A 89 -1.71 24.67 10.19
CA LYS A 89 -0.91 23.51 9.79
C LYS A 89 -1.55 22.25 10.35
N TRP A 90 -1.78 21.30 9.45
CA TRP A 90 -2.38 20.02 9.77
C TRP A 90 -1.47 18.89 9.33
N ASN A 91 -1.33 17.91 10.20
CA ASN A 91 -0.78 16.61 9.86
C ASN A 91 -1.92 15.73 9.38
N VAL A 92 -1.79 15.19 8.17
CA VAL A 92 -2.79 14.32 7.55
C VAL A 92 -2.18 12.93 7.39
N THR A 93 -2.82 11.93 7.98
CA THR A 93 -2.43 10.54 7.82
C THR A 93 -3.56 9.74 7.21
N ALA A 94 -3.22 8.82 6.30
CA ALA A 94 -4.17 7.92 5.65
C ALA A 94 -3.65 6.49 5.79
N GLU A 95 -4.32 5.68 6.59
CA GLU A 95 -3.94 4.30 6.87
C GLU A 95 -5.08 3.34 6.53
N PRO A 96 -4.79 2.19 5.91
CA PRO A 96 -5.82 1.18 5.67
C PRO A 96 -6.28 0.60 7.00
N ASP A 97 -7.58 0.71 7.27
CA ASP A 97 -8.18 0.23 8.51
C ASP A 97 -9.59 -0.30 8.25
N SER A 98 -9.77 -1.60 8.42
CA SER A 98 -11.06 -2.27 8.28
C SER A 98 -12.07 -1.86 9.35
N ALA A 99 -11.63 -1.33 10.49
CA ALA A 99 -12.49 -0.85 11.56
C ALA A 99 -12.88 0.62 11.42
N ALA A 100 -12.40 1.33 10.38
CA ALA A 100 -12.77 2.71 10.11
C ALA A 100 -14.27 2.86 9.77
N GLY A 101 -15.00 1.77 9.56
CA GLY A 101 -16.43 1.73 9.19
C GLY A 101 -17.37 2.47 10.15
N THR A 102 -16.91 2.73 11.37
CA THR A 102 -17.65 3.41 12.43
C THR A 102 -17.40 4.92 12.47
N LEU A 103 -16.44 5.42 11.69
CA LEU A 103 -16.12 6.84 11.62
C LEU A 103 -17.04 7.58 10.65
N PRO A 104 -17.21 8.91 10.81
CA PRO A 104 -17.92 9.71 9.83
C PRO A 104 -17.23 9.63 8.46
N SER A 105 -18.01 9.62 7.38
CA SER A 105 -17.47 9.67 6.02
C SER A 105 -16.73 10.97 5.76
N LEU A 106 -15.58 10.89 5.08
CA LEU A 106 -14.84 12.08 4.66
C LEU A 106 -15.75 12.97 3.79
N PRO A 107 -15.97 14.24 4.17
CA PRO A 107 -16.82 15.13 3.40
C PRO A 107 -16.15 15.52 2.07
N ALA A 108 -16.96 15.95 1.09
CA ALA A 108 -16.46 16.42 -0.20
C ALA A 108 -15.71 17.77 -0.12
N SER A 109 -15.95 18.53 0.95
CA SER A 109 -15.26 19.77 1.31
C SER A 109 -15.43 20.02 2.81
N PHE A 110 -14.54 20.81 3.41
CA PHE A 110 -14.65 21.28 4.78
C PHE A 110 -15.31 22.66 4.85
#